data_AF-A0A7X5L2N1-F1
#
_entry.id   AF-A0A7X5L2N1-F1
#
_cell.length_a   1.000
_cell.length_b   1.000
_cell.length_c   1.000
_cell.angle_alpha   90.00
_cell.angle_beta   90.00
_cell.angle_gamma   90.00
#
_symmetry.space_group_name_H-M   'P 1'
#
loop_
_entity.id
_entity.type
_entity.pdbx_description
1 polymer ?
#
loop_
_entity_poly.entity_id
_entity_poly.type
_entity_poly.pdbx_seq_one_letter_code
_entity_poly.pdbx_strand_id
1 'polypeptide(L)'
;MDEILTPLNHREIEYNAKKLSGCDIPDSFLYKSDQARALFDWVSQNGSKVFDDDLIMDYGTDCLRLYLLFENTPKEHDAPFYESWNEGALEGMYKFLGRYRRMILAASVWNRRGGYCSASEKSIETMRQALEQTQKKIAQCLNRENTITNRHNFVSALMELLNVLQRELKIGEIVTQIRKHAVSEAVPKKAWSTREDGSTGKTNVQIGNNEAVMRICREFIILMAPVACDLSRMLWMEIGTNI
;
A
#
# COMPACT_ATOMS: atom_id res chain seq x y z
N MET A 1 -0.13 -13.16 -10.12
CA MET A 1 -1.44 -12.59 -10.53
C MET A 1 -2.46 -12.82 -9.42
N ASP A 2 -2.49 -14.04 -8.87
CA ASP A 2 -3.44 -14.45 -7.82
C ASP A 2 -3.30 -13.65 -6.52
N GLU A 3 -2.08 -13.23 -6.17
CA GLU A 3 -1.80 -12.39 -5.00
C GLU A 3 -2.55 -11.04 -4.98
N ILE A 4 -2.99 -10.52 -6.13
CA ILE A 4 -3.79 -9.27 -6.20
C ILE A 4 -5.21 -9.51 -5.68
N LEU A 5 -5.73 -10.72 -5.88
CA LEU A 5 -7.10 -11.09 -5.54
C LEU A 5 -7.21 -11.67 -4.13
N THR A 6 -6.10 -12.13 -3.54
CA THR A 6 -6.08 -12.61 -2.17
C THR A 6 -6.26 -11.45 -1.17
N PRO A 7 -6.92 -11.72 -0.02
CA PRO A 7 -6.92 -10.80 1.11
C PRO A 7 -5.49 -10.46 1.57
N LEU A 8 -5.36 -9.35 2.30
CA LEU A 8 -4.13 -9.06 3.02
C LEU A 8 -3.84 -10.21 4.00
N ASN A 9 -2.59 -10.65 4.09
CA ASN A 9 -2.15 -11.64 5.07
C ASN A 9 -0.99 -11.03 5.86
N HIS A 10 -1.30 -10.36 6.97
CA HIS A 10 -0.31 -9.61 7.73
C HIS A 10 0.79 -10.52 8.29
N ARG A 11 0.47 -11.76 8.67
CA ARG A 11 1.45 -12.73 9.20
C ARG A 11 2.46 -13.14 8.15
N GLU A 12 1.98 -13.45 6.94
CA GLU A 12 2.85 -13.74 5.81
C GLU A 12 3.71 -12.52 5.44
N ILE A 13 3.14 -11.32 5.52
CA ILE A 13 3.86 -10.09 5.26
C ILE A 13 5.01 -9.89 6.26
N GLU A 14 4.74 -9.97 7.55
CA GLU A 14 5.76 -9.83 8.59
C GLU A 14 6.82 -10.94 8.49
N TYR A 15 6.41 -12.17 8.24
CA TYR A 15 7.33 -13.29 8.06
C TYR A 15 8.28 -13.09 6.87
N ASN A 16 7.75 -12.69 5.72
CA ASN A 16 8.54 -12.45 4.52
C ASN A 16 9.41 -11.21 4.67
N ALA A 17 8.86 -10.12 5.23
CA ALA A 17 9.58 -8.87 5.41
C ALA A 17 10.81 -9.00 6.31
N LYS A 18 10.77 -9.86 7.34
CA LYS A 18 11.93 -10.17 8.21
C LYS A 18 13.07 -10.90 7.48
N LYS A 19 12.78 -11.58 6.38
CA LYS A 19 13.77 -12.34 5.58
C LYS A 19 14.36 -11.56 4.42
N LEU A 20 13.77 -10.41 4.08
CA LEU A 20 14.25 -9.58 2.99
C LEU A 20 15.58 -8.92 3.38
N SER A 21 16.58 -9.09 2.54
CA SER A 21 17.87 -8.38 2.59
C SER A 21 18.03 -7.48 1.36
N GLY A 22 18.68 -6.32 1.48
CA GLY A 22 18.94 -5.41 0.35
C GLY A 22 17.71 -4.60 -0.12
N CYS A 23 16.70 -4.48 0.74
CA CYS A 23 15.46 -3.73 0.50
C CYS A 23 15.55 -2.30 1.04
N ASP A 24 16.59 -1.56 0.63
CA ASP A 24 16.83 -0.20 1.09
C ASP A 24 15.85 0.75 0.41
N ILE A 25 14.69 0.94 1.04
CA ILE A 25 13.74 1.99 0.64
C ILE A 25 14.44 3.32 0.93
N PRO A 26 14.54 4.24 -0.06
CA PRO A 26 15.11 5.56 0.18
C PRO A 26 14.40 6.26 1.34
N ASP A 27 15.19 6.97 2.15
CA ASP A 27 14.63 7.74 3.26
C ASP A 27 13.53 8.68 2.76
N SER A 28 12.36 8.51 3.34
CA SER A 28 11.25 9.42 3.13
C SER A 28 11.66 10.84 3.50
N PHE A 29 11.11 11.83 2.80
CA PHE A 29 11.31 13.25 3.14
C PHE A 29 10.95 13.53 4.61
N LEU A 30 10.08 12.69 5.18
CA LEU A 30 9.69 12.70 6.58
C LEU A 30 10.90 12.61 7.52
N TYR A 31 11.92 11.82 7.21
CA TYR A 31 13.11 11.71 8.06
C TYR A 31 14.01 12.95 8.02
N LYS A 32 13.66 14.01 7.29
CA LYS A 32 14.41 15.29 7.29
C LYS A 32 13.94 16.25 8.39
N SER A 33 12.78 16.05 8.99
CA SER A 33 12.24 16.88 10.08
C SER A 33 12.44 16.20 11.44
N ASP A 34 12.94 16.95 12.43
CA ASP A 34 13.10 16.44 13.80
C ASP A 34 11.75 16.08 14.42
N GLN A 35 10.69 16.84 14.12
CA GLN A 35 9.33 16.58 14.59
C GLN A 35 8.75 15.29 14.00
N ALA A 36 9.03 15.02 12.72
CA ALA A 36 8.63 13.79 12.07
C ALA A 36 9.36 12.58 12.67
N ARG A 37 10.67 12.68 12.93
CA ARG A 37 11.42 11.64 13.65
C ARG A 37 10.83 11.38 15.02
N ALA A 38 10.58 12.44 15.79
CA ALA A 38 9.97 12.33 17.12
C ALA A 38 8.60 11.63 17.08
N LEU A 39 7.77 11.88 16.06
CA LEU A 39 6.49 11.18 15.89
C LEU A 39 6.69 9.69 15.64
N PHE A 40 7.57 9.30 14.72
CA PHE A 40 7.78 7.88 14.40
C PHE A 40 8.53 7.14 15.51
N ASP A 41 9.44 7.81 16.22
CA ASP A 41 10.06 7.30 17.44
C ASP A 41 8.99 7.06 18.52
N TRP A 42 8.05 8.01 18.68
CA TRP A 42 6.92 7.83 19.58
C TRP A 42 6.04 6.65 19.17
N VAL A 43 5.72 6.47 17.88
CA VAL A 43 4.97 5.30 17.39
C VAL A 43 5.70 4.00 17.73
N SER A 44 7.01 3.95 17.52
CA SER A 44 7.85 2.79 17.82
C SER A 44 7.87 2.48 19.32
N GLN A 45 8.10 3.49 20.16
CA GLN A 45 8.18 3.35 21.62
C GLN A 45 6.84 3.01 22.27
N ASN A 46 5.72 3.53 21.76
CA ASN A 46 4.40 3.20 22.29
C ASN A 46 3.99 1.82 21.78
N GLY A 47 4.24 1.51 20.51
CA GLY A 47 3.96 0.19 19.94
C GLY A 47 4.63 -0.93 20.72
N SER A 48 5.90 -0.79 21.10
CA SER A 48 6.60 -1.81 21.90
C SER A 48 6.03 -2.01 23.31
N LYS A 49 5.26 -1.06 23.84
CA LYS A 49 4.60 -1.16 25.15
C LYS A 49 3.18 -1.74 25.05
N VAL A 50 2.46 -1.43 23.97
CA VAL A 50 1.00 -1.65 23.88
C VAL A 50 0.60 -2.70 22.85
N PHE A 51 1.50 -3.14 21.96
CA PHE A 51 1.22 -4.21 21.01
C PHE A 51 1.60 -5.55 21.64
N ASP A 52 0.62 -6.23 22.25
CA ASP A 52 0.79 -7.61 22.69
C ASP A 52 0.72 -8.60 21.52
N ASP A 53 1.07 -9.86 21.82
CA ASP A 53 1.15 -10.93 20.81
C ASP A 53 -0.22 -11.21 20.16
N ASP A 54 -1.32 -11.07 20.90
CA ASP A 54 -2.67 -11.33 20.39
C ASP A 54 -3.11 -10.24 19.39
N LEU A 55 -2.88 -8.96 19.72
CA LEU A 55 -3.13 -7.84 18.81
C LEU A 55 -2.29 -7.94 17.53
N ILE A 56 -1.01 -8.29 17.66
CA ILE A 56 -0.13 -8.49 16.50
C ILE A 56 -0.63 -9.68 15.67
N MET A 57 -1.05 -10.76 16.33
CA MET A 57 -1.56 -11.96 15.68
C MET A 57 -2.88 -11.72 14.93
N ASP A 58 -3.73 -10.81 15.41
CA ASP A 58 -5.04 -10.52 14.82
C ASP A 58 -4.98 -9.44 13.74
N TYR A 59 -4.20 -8.38 13.95
CA TYR A 59 -4.21 -7.19 13.08
C TYR A 59 -2.90 -6.94 12.33
N GLY A 60 -1.77 -7.41 12.88
CA GLY A 60 -0.42 -7.14 12.37
C GLY A 60 0.11 -5.76 12.75
N THR A 61 1.42 -5.66 12.86
CA THR A 61 2.13 -4.50 13.43
C THR A 61 1.92 -3.22 12.62
N ASP A 62 1.89 -3.30 11.29
CA ASP A 62 1.65 -2.15 10.42
C ASP A 62 0.24 -1.56 10.59
N CYS A 63 -0.77 -2.41 10.86
CA CYS A 63 -2.13 -1.96 11.14
C CYS A 63 -2.18 -1.20 12.47
N LEU A 64 -1.54 -1.75 13.50
CA LEU A 64 -1.48 -1.16 14.83
C LEU A 64 -0.72 0.17 14.84
N ARG A 65 0.38 0.30 14.09
CA ARG A 65 1.11 1.57 13.91
C ARG A 65 0.24 2.65 13.28
N LEU A 66 -0.52 2.32 12.24
CA LEU A 66 -1.47 3.25 11.63
C LEU A 66 -2.60 3.63 12.59
N TYR A 67 -3.09 2.69 13.39
CA TYR A 67 -4.10 2.95 14.41
C TYR A 67 -3.61 3.98 15.43
N LEU A 68 -2.37 3.84 15.94
CA LEU A 68 -1.77 4.82 16.87
C LEU A 68 -1.70 6.23 16.27
N LEU A 69 -1.56 6.35 14.95
CA LEU A 69 -1.54 7.62 14.24
C LEU A 69 -2.92 8.16 13.89
N PHE A 70 -3.97 7.35 13.97
CA PHE A 70 -5.32 7.75 13.57
C PHE A 70 -6.24 8.04 14.76
N GLU A 71 -6.26 7.14 15.75
CA GLU A 71 -7.11 7.28 16.93
C GLU A 71 -6.32 7.63 18.18
N ASN A 72 -7.02 8.14 19.20
CA ASN A 72 -6.44 8.30 20.53
C ASN A 72 -5.97 6.93 21.04
N THR A 73 -4.65 6.81 21.20
CA THR A 73 -3.98 5.75 21.93
C THR A 73 -4.79 5.42 23.20
N PRO A 74 -4.99 4.14 23.54
CA PRO A 74 -5.37 3.77 24.91
C PRO A 74 -4.51 4.57 25.89
N LYS A 75 -5.12 5.27 26.85
CA LYS A 75 -4.30 6.00 27.83
C LYS A 75 -3.43 4.98 28.57
N GLU A 76 -2.29 5.41 29.10
CA GLU A 76 -1.35 4.54 29.81
C GLU A 76 -1.99 3.81 31.02
N HIS A 77 -3.16 4.28 31.48
CA HIS A 77 -3.99 3.65 32.52
C HIS A 77 -5.15 2.78 32.01
N ASP A 78 -5.45 2.80 30.70
CA ASP A 78 -6.46 1.96 30.04
C ASP A 78 -5.85 0.70 29.41
N ALA A 79 -4.52 0.65 29.27
CA ALA A 79 -3.76 -0.57 28.98
C ALA A 79 -3.52 -1.33 30.30
N PRO A 80 -4.06 -2.55 30.48
CA PRO A 80 -4.06 -3.60 29.47
C PRO A 80 -5.46 -4.20 29.18
N PHE A 81 -6.53 -3.40 29.23
CA PHE A 81 -7.86 -3.95 28.95
C PHE A 81 -8.28 -3.66 27.50
N TYR A 82 -8.71 -4.73 26.82
CA TYR A 82 -9.29 -4.78 25.47
C TYR A 82 -10.33 -3.67 25.20
N GLU A 83 -10.95 -3.11 26.24
CA GLU A 83 -12.00 -2.08 26.16
C GLU A 83 -11.56 -0.75 25.53
N SER A 84 -10.25 -0.53 25.36
CA SER A 84 -9.69 0.71 24.79
C SER A 84 -9.44 0.66 23.28
N TRP A 85 -9.42 -0.52 22.65
CA TRP A 85 -9.16 -0.66 21.22
C TRP A 85 -10.47 -0.71 20.43
N ASN A 86 -10.65 0.23 19.50
CA ASN A 86 -11.83 0.27 18.66
C ASN A 86 -11.64 -0.67 17.45
N GLU A 87 -12.29 -1.84 17.52
CA GLU A 87 -12.26 -2.84 16.45
C GLU A 87 -12.68 -2.29 15.08
N GLY A 88 -13.67 -1.39 15.03
CA GLY A 88 -14.12 -0.77 13.79
C GLY A 88 -13.06 0.12 13.15
N ALA A 89 -12.32 0.88 13.96
CA ALA A 89 -11.20 1.68 13.48
C ALA A 89 -10.00 0.80 13.04
N LEU A 90 -9.70 -0.28 13.76
CA LEU A 90 -8.71 -1.28 13.36
C LEU A 90 -9.08 -1.95 12.03
N GLU A 91 -10.34 -2.37 11.86
CA GLU A 91 -10.84 -2.93 10.61
C GLU A 91 -10.71 -1.92 9.45
N GLY A 92 -10.96 -0.64 9.73
CA GLY A 92 -10.74 0.46 8.79
C GLY A 92 -9.29 0.57 8.33
N MET A 93 -8.33 0.52 9.26
CA MET A 93 -6.90 0.53 8.93
C MET A 93 -6.48 -0.70 8.14
N TYR A 94 -6.98 -1.88 8.52
CA TYR A 94 -6.69 -3.12 7.82
C TYR A 94 -7.21 -3.10 6.37
N LYS A 95 -8.43 -2.63 6.17
CA LYS A 95 -9.02 -2.41 4.83
C LYS A 95 -8.20 -1.40 4.02
N PHE A 96 -7.75 -0.32 4.64
CA PHE A 96 -6.87 0.66 3.99
C PHE A 96 -5.56 0.02 3.50
N LEU A 97 -4.86 -0.74 4.35
CA LEU A 97 -3.64 -1.47 3.96
C LEU A 97 -3.90 -2.47 2.83
N GLY A 98 -5.02 -3.21 2.88
CA GLY A 98 -5.42 -4.13 1.82
C GLY A 98 -5.66 -3.42 0.47
N ARG A 99 -6.30 -2.24 0.48
CA ARG A 99 -6.49 -1.41 -0.72
C ARG A 99 -5.18 -0.87 -1.25
N TYR A 100 -4.29 -0.42 -0.36
CA TYR A 100 -2.96 0.07 -0.72
C TYR A 100 -2.11 -1.03 -1.38
N ARG A 101 -1.99 -2.21 -0.74
CA ARG A 101 -1.32 -3.39 -1.32
C ARG A 101 -1.86 -3.70 -2.71
N ARG A 102 -3.19 -3.83 -2.82
CA ARG A 102 -3.85 -4.18 -4.09
C ARG A 102 -3.59 -3.15 -5.18
N MET A 103 -3.60 -1.86 -4.85
CA MET A 103 -3.33 -0.78 -5.79
C MET A 103 -1.92 -0.92 -6.40
N ILE A 104 -0.90 -1.06 -5.55
CA ILE A 104 0.50 -1.17 -6.01
C ILE A 104 0.70 -2.43 -6.87
N LEU A 105 0.23 -3.59 -6.40
CA LEU A 105 0.37 -4.86 -7.12
C LEU A 105 -0.36 -4.85 -8.47
N ALA A 106 -1.60 -4.36 -8.50
CA ALA A 106 -2.39 -4.29 -9.72
C ALA A 106 -1.78 -3.31 -10.73
N ALA A 107 -1.33 -2.14 -10.28
CA ALA A 107 -0.65 -1.18 -11.15
C ALA A 107 0.62 -1.78 -11.75
N SER A 108 1.46 -2.43 -10.93
CA SER A 108 2.69 -3.07 -11.38
C SER A 108 2.44 -4.16 -12.42
N VAL A 109 1.53 -5.10 -12.15
CA VAL A 109 1.19 -6.18 -13.09
C VAL A 109 0.59 -5.64 -14.39
N TRP A 110 -0.28 -4.64 -14.29
CA TRP A 110 -0.88 -4.00 -15.46
C TRP A 110 0.16 -3.28 -16.32
N ASN A 111 1.06 -2.55 -15.67
CA ASN A 111 2.12 -1.83 -16.34
C ASN A 111 3.10 -2.77 -17.05
N ARG A 112 3.52 -3.88 -16.43
CA ARG A 112 4.37 -4.90 -17.08
C ARG A 112 3.77 -5.47 -18.37
N ARG A 113 2.46 -5.35 -18.58
CA ARG A 113 1.74 -5.78 -19.78
C ARG A 113 1.51 -4.67 -20.80
N GLY A 114 2.12 -3.50 -20.62
CA GLY A 114 1.88 -2.34 -21.47
C GLY A 114 0.55 -1.64 -21.18
N GLY A 115 -0.13 -1.95 -20.08
CA GLY A 115 -1.46 -1.43 -19.78
C GLY A 115 -1.53 0.09 -19.55
N TYR A 116 -0.37 0.73 -19.31
CA TYR A 116 -0.24 2.18 -19.19
C TYR A 116 0.55 2.83 -20.35
N CYS A 117 0.78 2.12 -21.46
CA CYS A 117 1.39 2.71 -22.67
C CYS A 117 0.62 3.94 -23.18
N SER A 118 -0.70 3.93 -23.00
CA SER A 118 -1.61 5.00 -23.40
C SER A 118 -2.15 5.80 -22.21
N ALA A 119 -1.46 5.77 -21.06
CA ALA A 119 -1.84 6.62 -19.94
C ALA A 119 -1.77 8.09 -20.36
N SER A 120 -2.82 8.86 -20.07
CA SER A 120 -2.86 10.27 -20.49
C SER A 120 -1.92 11.10 -19.62
N GLU A 121 -1.22 12.04 -20.24
CA GLU A 121 -0.35 12.99 -19.55
C GLU A 121 -1.09 13.72 -18.42
N LYS A 122 -2.36 14.08 -18.66
CA LYS A 122 -3.23 14.70 -17.67
C LYS A 122 -3.43 13.82 -16.41
N SER A 123 -3.58 12.51 -16.58
CA SER A 123 -3.77 11.60 -15.45
C SER A 123 -2.48 11.45 -14.65
N ILE A 124 -1.33 11.32 -15.34
CA ILE A 124 -0.01 11.30 -14.70
C ILE A 124 0.23 12.58 -13.92
N GLU A 125 -0.05 13.75 -14.51
CA GLU A 125 0.10 15.04 -13.86
C GLU A 125 -0.84 15.19 -12.65
N THR A 126 -2.08 14.70 -12.74
CA THR A 126 -3.03 14.71 -11.61
C THR A 126 -2.49 13.90 -10.43
N MET A 127 -1.92 12.71 -10.69
CA MET A 127 -1.31 11.87 -9.65
C MET A 127 -0.06 12.53 -9.05
N ARG A 128 0.79 13.14 -9.88
CA ARG A 128 1.99 13.87 -9.44
C ARG A 128 1.62 15.04 -8.51
N GLN A 129 0.63 15.84 -8.91
CA GLN A 129 0.11 16.94 -8.09
C GLN A 129 -0.50 16.44 -6.77
N ALA A 130 -1.23 15.32 -6.80
CA ALA A 130 -1.78 14.72 -5.59
C ALA A 130 -0.68 14.26 -4.62
N LEU A 131 0.41 13.67 -5.12
CA LEU A 131 1.59 13.31 -4.33
C LEU A 131 2.21 14.55 -3.69
N GLU A 132 2.52 15.58 -4.47
CA GLU A 132 3.13 16.83 -3.97
C GLU A 132 2.24 17.51 -2.92
N GLN A 133 0.93 17.57 -3.15
CA GLN A 133 -0.03 18.13 -2.20
C GLN A 133 -0.09 17.31 -0.90
N THR A 134 -0.04 15.99 -1.00
CA THR A 134 -0.01 15.09 0.15
C THR A 134 1.25 15.30 0.98
N GLN A 135 2.42 15.39 0.32
CA GLN A 135 3.69 15.71 0.99
C GLN A 135 3.62 17.05 1.72
N LYS A 136 3.06 18.10 1.09
CA LYS A 136 2.86 19.42 1.72
C LYS A 136 1.92 19.35 2.92
N LYS A 137 0.78 18.67 2.79
CA LYS A 137 -0.18 18.47 3.90
C LYS A 137 0.49 17.77 5.08
N ILE A 138 1.21 16.69 4.80
CA ILE A 138 1.94 15.95 5.83
C ILE A 138 3.00 16.83 6.49
N ALA A 139 3.83 17.55 5.72
CA ALA A 139 4.82 18.46 6.27
C ALA A 139 4.18 19.53 7.19
N GLN A 140 3.04 20.09 6.80
CA GLN A 140 2.29 21.05 7.61
C GLN A 140 1.72 20.43 8.89
N CYS A 141 1.33 19.16 8.87
CA CYS A 141 0.87 18.46 10.07
C CYS A 141 2.02 18.24 11.07
N LEU A 142 3.23 18.02 10.57
CA LEU A 142 4.42 17.70 11.37
C LEU A 142 5.17 18.94 11.87
N ASN A 143 4.96 20.12 11.28
CA ASN A 143 5.63 21.38 11.66
C ASN A 143 4.90 22.19 12.75
N ARG A 144 3.78 21.69 13.31
CA ARG A 144 3.03 22.40 14.37
C ARG A 144 3.48 21.89 15.73
N GLU A 145 3.54 22.74 16.76
CA GLU A 145 3.77 22.32 18.16
C GLU A 145 2.78 21.24 18.65
N ASN A 146 1.67 21.06 17.92
CA ASN A 146 0.62 20.08 18.15
C ASN A 146 0.72 18.84 17.22
N THR A 147 1.92 18.41 16.80
CA THR A 147 2.11 17.24 15.91
C THR A 147 1.42 15.99 16.43
N ILE A 148 1.55 15.68 17.73
CA ILE A 148 0.87 14.53 18.34
C ILE A 148 -0.65 14.67 18.24
N THR A 149 -1.20 15.86 18.51
CA THR A 149 -2.66 16.10 18.46
C THR A 149 -3.22 15.99 17.03
N ASN A 150 -2.44 16.38 16.03
CA ASN A 150 -2.86 16.41 14.62
C ASN A 150 -2.42 15.20 13.80
N ARG A 151 -1.84 14.16 14.43
CA ARG A 151 -1.31 12.98 13.75
C ARG A 151 -2.32 12.25 12.86
N HIS A 152 -3.61 12.29 13.20
CA HIS A 152 -4.68 11.69 12.37
C HIS A 152 -4.74 12.32 10.96
N ASN A 153 -4.38 13.59 10.82
CA ASN A 153 -4.35 14.26 9.52
C ASN A 153 -3.25 13.69 8.59
N PHE A 154 -2.20 13.09 9.15
CA PHE A 154 -1.20 12.35 8.37
C PHE A 154 -1.85 11.16 7.66
N VAL A 155 -2.57 10.32 8.41
CA VAL A 155 -3.24 9.14 7.87
C VAL A 155 -4.33 9.54 6.88
N SER A 156 -5.13 10.57 7.20
CA SER A 156 -6.14 11.11 6.28
C SER A 156 -5.54 11.54 4.94
N ALA A 157 -4.39 12.23 4.95
CA ALA A 157 -3.70 12.64 3.73
C ALA A 157 -3.24 11.43 2.88
N LEU A 158 -2.76 10.36 3.51
CA LEU A 158 -2.40 9.11 2.81
C LEU A 158 -3.62 8.40 2.22
N MET A 159 -4.75 8.39 2.94
CA MET A 159 -6.01 7.82 2.45
C MET A 159 -6.57 8.60 1.25
N GLU A 160 -6.49 9.93 1.28
CA GLU A 160 -6.85 10.79 0.15
C GLU A 160 -5.98 10.50 -1.07
N LEU A 161 -4.66 10.39 -0.89
CA LEU A 161 -3.73 10.03 -1.96
C LEU A 161 -4.09 8.69 -2.58
N LEU A 162 -4.30 7.65 -1.76
CA LEU A 162 -4.70 6.32 -2.24
C LEU A 162 -5.96 6.39 -3.12
N ASN A 163 -6.98 7.15 -2.69
CA ASN A 163 -8.22 7.27 -3.45
C ASN A 163 -7.99 7.94 -4.82
N VAL A 164 -7.16 8.98 -4.89
CA VAL A 164 -6.80 9.64 -6.16
C VAL A 164 -6.05 8.66 -7.07
N LEU A 165 -5.01 8.00 -6.56
CA LEU A 165 -4.22 7.04 -7.35
C LEU A 165 -5.08 5.88 -7.85
N GLN A 166 -5.95 5.30 -7.02
CA GLN A 166 -6.85 4.23 -7.44
C GLN A 166 -7.79 4.64 -8.58
N ARG A 167 -8.29 5.88 -8.55
CA ARG A 167 -9.16 6.44 -9.58
C ARG A 167 -8.40 6.66 -10.89
N GLU A 168 -7.28 7.37 -10.84
CA GLU A 168 -6.49 7.71 -12.02
C GLU A 168 -5.88 6.45 -12.69
N LEU A 169 -5.43 5.49 -11.89
CA LEU A 169 -4.89 4.20 -12.37
C LEU A 169 -5.97 3.18 -12.74
N LYS A 170 -7.25 3.50 -12.55
CA LYS A 170 -8.42 2.63 -12.83
C LYS A 170 -8.30 1.25 -12.21
N ILE A 171 -7.82 1.18 -10.96
CA ILE A 171 -7.52 -0.08 -10.28
C ILE A 171 -8.75 -1.00 -10.20
N GLY A 172 -9.95 -0.45 -10.01
CA GLY A 172 -11.18 -1.23 -9.99
C GLY A 172 -11.44 -1.98 -11.31
N GLU A 173 -11.18 -1.34 -12.45
CA GLU A 173 -11.32 -1.95 -13.78
C GLU A 173 -10.26 -3.04 -13.97
N ILE A 174 -9.01 -2.76 -13.60
CA ILE A 174 -7.88 -3.70 -13.71
C ILE A 174 -8.15 -4.95 -12.88
N VAL A 175 -8.53 -4.81 -11.61
CA VAL A 175 -8.83 -5.94 -10.73
C VAL A 175 -10.01 -6.76 -11.27
N THR A 176 -11.02 -6.10 -11.85
CA THR A 176 -12.14 -6.80 -12.50
C THR A 176 -11.69 -7.62 -13.70
N GLN A 177 -10.81 -7.08 -14.55
CA GLN A 177 -10.23 -7.81 -15.68
C GLN A 177 -9.39 -9.00 -15.23
N ILE A 178 -8.54 -8.81 -14.21
CA ILE A 178 -7.73 -9.90 -13.63
C ILE A 178 -8.64 -11.00 -13.07
N ARG A 179 -9.71 -10.64 -12.35
CA ARG A 179 -10.67 -11.61 -11.83
C ARG A 179 -11.38 -12.38 -12.95
N LYS A 180 -11.82 -11.70 -14.01
CA LYS A 180 -12.43 -12.35 -15.18
C LYS A 180 -11.50 -13.37 -15.82
N HIS A 181 -10.23 -13.01 -16.00
CA HIS A 181 -9.21 -13.91 -16.54
C HIS A 181 -8.95 -15.10 -15.60
N ALA A 182 -8.84 -14.88 -14.29
CA ALA A 182 -8.65 -15.97 -13.32
C ALA A 182 -9.82 -16.97 -13.34
N VAL A 183 -11.06 -16.47 -13.44
CA VAL A 183 -12.26 -17.32 -13.57
C VAL A 183 -12.24 -18.11 -14.88
N SER A 184 -11.89 -17.50 -16.01
CA SER A 184 -11.87 -18.22 -17.30
C SER A 184 -10.82 -19.32 -17.35
N GLU A 185 -9.68 -19.14 -16.69
CA GLU A 185 -8.62 -20.14 -16.60
C GLU A 185 -8.97 -21.27 -15.62
N ALA A 186 -9.73 -20.99 -14.56
CA ALA A 186 -10.14 -21.97 -13.55
C ALA A 186 -11.27 -22.90 -14.01
N VAL A 187 -12.05 -22.52 -15.03
CA VAL A 187 -13.12 -23.36 -15.59
C VAL A 187 -12.51 -24.38 -16.56
N PRO A 188 -12.64 -25.69 -16.31
CA PRO A 188 -12.19 -26.71 -17.26
C PRO A 188 -12.92 -26.54 -18.59
N LYS A 189 -12.19 -26.22 -19.66
CA LYS A 189 -12.78 -26.21 -21.00
C LYS A 189 -13.15 -27.66 -21.34
N LYS A 190 -14.45 -27.99 -21.30
CA LYS A 190 -14.96 -29.28 -21.79
C LYS A 190 -14.38 -29.49 -23.20
N ALA A 191 -13.61 -30.55 -23.37
CA ALA A 191 -13.09 -30.97 -24.66
C ALA A 191 -14.25 -31.46 -25.54
N TRP A 192 -15.01 -30.53 -26.12
CA TRP A 192 -15.71 -30.82 -27.36
C TRP A 192 -14.71 -30.58 -28.48
N SER A 193 -14.24 -31.67 -29.06
CA SER A 193 -13.35 -31.68 -30.19
C SER A 193 -14.02 -31.03 -31.39
N THR A 194 -13.72 -29.76 -31.62
CA THR A 194 -13.69 -29.21 -32.98
C THR A 194 -12.23 -28.81 -33.20
N ARG A 195 -11.57 -29.48 -34.15
CA ARG A 195 -10.26 -29.06 -34.65
C ARG A 195 -10.44 -27.68 -35.27
N GLU A 196 -10.03 -26.65 -34.56
CA GLU A 196 -9.76 -25.34 -35.14
C GLU A 196 -8.25 -25.11 -35.13
N ASP A 197 -7.77 -24.73 -36.30
CA ASP A 197 -6.38 -24.61 -36.67
C ASP A 197 -5.58 -23.72 -35.73
N GLY A 198 -4.33 -24.15 -35.52
CA GLY A 198 -3.30 -23.43 -34.79
C GLY A 198 -3.07 -22.03 -35.34
N SER A 199 -3.64 -21.06 -34.66
CA SER A 199 -3.20 -19.68 -34.65
C SER A 199 -2.85 -19.31 -33.20
N THR A 200 -1.74 -19.83 -32.71
CA THR A 200 -1.06 -19.21 -31.56
C THR A 200 -0.50 -17.87 -32.04
N GLY A 201 -1.37 -16.87 -32.13
CA GLY A 201 -0.96 -15.48 -32.21
C GLY A 201 -0.20 -15.16 -30.93
N LYS A 202 1.12 -15.27 -30.99
CA LYS A 202 2.01 -14.54 -30.09
C LYS A 202 1.71 -13.07 -30.35
N THR A 203 0.74 -12.51 -29.62
CA THR A 203 0.64 -11.07 -29.49
C THR A 203 1.99 -10.63 -28.96
N ASN A 204 2.73 -9.91 -29.79
CA ASN A 204 3.90 -9.17 -29.39
C ASN A 204 3.41 -8.20 -28.31
N VAL A 205 3.39 -8.63 -27.05
CA VAL A 205 3.06 -7.77 -25.92
C VAL A 205 4.21 -6.79 -25.87
N GLN A 206 3.97 -5.61 -26.42
CA GLN A 206 4.88 -4.50 -26.31
C GLN A 206 5.11 -4.31 -24.81
N ILE A 207 6.31 -4.64 -24.34
CA ILE A 207 6.72 -4.52 -22.94
C ILE A 207 6.86 -3.02 -22.67
N GLY A 208 5.73 -2.35 -22.53
CA GLY A 208 5.70 -0.92 -22.25
C GLY A 208 5.66 -0.72 -20.76
N ASN A 209 6.81 -0.41 -20.18
CA ASN A 209 6.89 0.03 -18.79
C ASN A 209 6.67 1.55 -18.76
N ASN A 210 5.51 2.02 -18.29
CA ASN A 210 5.31 3.44 -18.03
C ASN A 210 6.03 3.82 -16.73
N GLU A 211 7.25 4.32 -16.88
CA GLU A 211 8.15 4.63 -15.78
C GLU A 211 7.62 5.75 -14.87
N ALA A 212 6.86 6.70 -15.42
CA ALA A 212 6.25 7.79 -14.64
C ALA A 212 5.22 7.23 -13.63
N VAL A 213 4.39 6.28 -14.06
CA VAL A 213 3.43 5.58 -13.17
C VAL A 213 4.17 4.81 -12.07
N MET A 214 5.23 4.09 -12.44
CA MET A 214 6.02 3.32 -11.45
C MET A 214 6.76 4.22 -10.47
N ARG A 215 7.22 5.39 -10.92
CA ARG A 215 7.83 6.40 -10.05
C ARG A 215 6.83 6.91 -9.01
N ILE A 216 5.61 7.25 -9.42
CA ILE A 216 4.53 7.64 -8.51
C ILE A 216 4.23 6.53 -7.48
N CYS A 217 4.17 5.27 -7.93
CA CYS A 217 3.96 4.14 -7.03
C CYS A 217 5.09 3.99 -6.01
N ARG A 218 6.36 4.12 -6.44
CA ARG A 218 7.54 4.09 -5.55
C ARG A 218 7.52 5.25 -4.55
N GLU A 219 7.19 6.46 -4.99
CA GLU A 219 7.08 7.61 -4.10
C GLU A 219 5.99 7.39 -3.04
N PHE A 220 4.86 6.78 -3.40
CA PHE A 220 3.83 6.45 -2.41
C PHE A 220 4.29 5.35 -1.43
N ILE A 221 5.08 4.37 -1.88
CA ILE A 221 5.72 3.40 -0.97
C ILE A 221 6.67 4.08 0.01
N ILE A 222 7.50 5.01 -0.46
CA ILE A 222 8.40 5.80 0.39
C ILE A 222 7.61 6.60 1.44
N LEU A 223 6.43 7.13 1.08
CA LEU A 223 5.56 7.82 2.04
C LEU A 223 4.93 6.88 3.09
N MET A 224 4.58 5.67 2.69
CA MET A 224 3.98 4.66 3.57
C MET A 224 5.01 3.95 4.46
N ALA A 225 6.28 3.90 4.07
CA ALA A 225 7.31 3.11 4.74
C ALA A 225 7.50 3.38 6.24
N PRO A 226 7.40 4.63 6.75
CA PRO A 226 7.53 4.88 8.19
C PRO A 226 6.40 4.29 9.05
N VAL A 227 5.24 4.00 8.45
CA VAL A 227 4.02 3.58 9.17
C VAL A 227 3.56 2.18 8.83
N ALA A 228 3.82 1.73 7.61
CA ALA A 228 3.55 0.39 7.11
C ALA A 228 4.86 -0.21 6.59
N CYS A 229 5.77 -0.51 7.50
CA CYS A 229 7.17 -0.83 7.21
C CYS A 229 7.30 -2.15 6.46
N ASP A 230 6.67 -3.21 6.99
CA ASP A 230 6.83 -4.57 6.46
C ASP A 230 6.11 -4.71 5.12
N LEU A 231 4.91 -4.15 5.01
CA LEU A 231 4.19 -4.12 3.74
C LEU A 231 4.91 -3.28 2.68
N SER A 232 5.40 -2.08 3.04
CA SER A 232 6.16 -1.23 2.12
C SER A 232 7.42 -1.93 1.60
N ARG A 233 8.13 -2.66 2.47
CA ARG A 233 9.32 -3.45 2.09
C ARG A 233 9.00 -4.52 1.05
N MET A 234 7.93 -5.28 1.27
CA MET A 234 7.48 -6.28 0.30
C MET A 234 7.08 -5.66 -1.04
N LEU A 235 6.29 -4.58 -0.99
CA LEU A 235 5.81 -3.91 -2.19
C LEU A 235 6.96 -3.28 -2.99
N TRP A 236 7.96 -2.73 -2.30
CA TRP A 236 9.15 -2.16 -2.92
C TRP A 236 9.90 -3.21 -3.76
N MET A 237 10.09 -4.41 -3.19
CA MET A 237 10.75 -5.52 -3.89
C MET A 237 9.94 -6.00 -5.10
N GLU A 238 8.61 -6.07 -4.98
CA GLU A 238 7.74 -6.57 -6.06
C GLU A 238 7.67 -5.64 -7.27
N ILE A 239 7.73 -4.31 -7.07
CA ILE A 239 7.63 -3.37 -8.18
C ILE A 239 8.96 -3.09 -8.88
N GLY A 240 10.06 -3.68 -8.41
CA GLY A 240 11.37 -3.67 -9.03
C GLY A 240 12.02 -2.29 -9.03
N THR A 241 13.14 -2.18 -8.33
CA THR A 241 14.12 -1.10 -8.54
C THR A 241 14.93 -1.46 -9.79
N ASN A 242 14.44 -1.12 -10.98
CA ASN A 242 15.39 -0.76 -12.02
C ASN A 242 15.93 0.61 -11.61
N ILE A 243 17.00 0.60 -10.81
CA ILE A 243 17.95 1.72 -10.71
C ILE A 243 18.93 1.54 -11.86
#